data_AF-A0A924GWD4-F1
#
_entry.id   AF-A0A924GWD4-F1
#
_cell.length_a   1.000
_cell.length_b   1.000
_cell.length_c   1.000
_cell.angle_alpha   90.00
_cell.angle_beta   90.00
_cell.angle_gamma   90.00
#
_symmetry.space_group_name_H-M   'P 1'
#
loop_
_entity.id
_entity.type
_entity.pdbx_description
1 polymer ?
#
loop_
_entity_poly.entity_id
_entity_poly.type
_entity_poly.pdbx_seq_one_letter_code
_entity_poly.pdbx_strand_id
1 'polypeptide(L)'
;MHQLEEAAMNRRTSADRLAAAIARFCGSMTFVWLHVAVFAMWLAFNIVPGLPHFDPYPFTFLTLVVSLEAIFLSTFILISQNYDMRISERRNQLDLQINLLSEQESTKMLQMLDSIARKVGADVAEDPQVRALEEATRPEALVEQIEEAWRNEGKASGKTGDKSSV
;
A
#
# COMPACT_ATOMS: atom_id res chain seq x y z
N MET A 1 -14.13 -20.64 -2.39
CA MET A 1 -13.09 -19.60 -2.58
C MET A 1 -12.67 -19.46 -4.05
N HIS A 2 -12.26 -20.53 -4.75
CA HIS A 2 -11.86 -20.45 -6.18
C HIS A 2 -12.90 -19.86 -7.17
N GLN A 3 -14.21 -20.10 -6.98
CA GLN A 3 -15.24 -19.57 -7.89
C GLN A 3 -15.53 -18.06 -7.70
N LEU A 4 -15.18 -17.49 -6.54
CA LEU A 4 -15.26 -16.03 -6.33
C LEU A 4 -14.08 -15.30 -6.99
N GLU A 5 -12.92 -15.95 -7.09
CA GLU A 5 -11.77 -15.45 -7.84
C GLU A 5 -12.04 -15.45 -9.36
N GLU A 6 -12.69 -16.50 -9.90
CA GLU A 6 -13.04 -16.56 -11.33
C GLU A 6 -14.07 -15.49 -11.74
N ALA A 7 -15.07 -15.19 -10.89
CA ALA A 7 -16.04 -14.13 -11.16
C ALA A 7 -15.42 -12.71 -11.10
N ALA A 8 -14.42 -12.50 -10.23
CA ALA A 8 -13.65 -11.25 -10.19
C ALA A 8 -12.68 -11.11 -11.38
N MET A 9 -12.17 -12.24 -11.90
CA MET A 9 -11.31 -12.26 -13.09
C MET A 9 -12.05 -11.85 -14.36
N ASN A 10 -13.35 -12.15 -14.48
CA ASN A 10 -14.13 -11.85 -15.68
C ASN A 10 -14.58 -10.37 -15.80
N ARG A 11 -14.29 -9.54 -14.78
CA ARG A 11 -14.48 -8.09 -14.80
C ARG A 11 -13.17 -7.31 -14.90
N ARG A 12 -12.04 -7.97 -15.17
CA ARG A 12 -10.83 -7.27 -15.58
C ARG A 12 -11.08 -6.72 -16.97
N THR A 13 -11.55 -5.48 -17.03
CA THR A 13 -11.55 -4.68 -18.24
C THR A 13 -10.17 -4.83 -18.89
N SER A 14 -10.09 -4.89 -20.21
CA SER A 14 -8.81 -4.94 -20.94
C SER A 14 -7.82 -3.86 -20.45
N ALA A 15 -8.35 -2.73 -19.98
CA ALA A 15 -7.62 -1.67 -19.30
C ALA A 15 -6.94 -2.10 -17.98
N ASP A 16 -7.57 -2.91 -17.13
CA ASP A 16 -6.97 -3.41 -15.87
C ASP A 16 -5.83 -4.39 -16.15
N ARG A 17 -5.98 -5.23 -17.19
CA ARG A 17 -4.91 -6.14 -17.61
C ARG A 17 -3.72 -5.37 -18.19
N LEU A 18 -4.00 -4.31 -18.96
CA LEU A 18 -2.98 -3.41 -19.49
C LEU A 18 -2.29 -2.63 -18.36
N ALA A 19 -3.05 -2.09 -17.40
CA ALA A 19 -2.51 -1.38 -16.24
C ALA A 19 -1.60 -2.29 -15.41
N ALA A 20 -2.00 -3.54 -15.17
CA ALA A 20 -1.16 -4.51 -14.45
C ALA A 20 0.12 -4.89 -15.23
N ALA A 21 0.05 -4.96 -16.56
CA ALA A 21 1.22 -5.23 -17.39
C ALA A 21 2.19 -4.03 -17.40
N ILE A 22 1.66 -2.81 -17.55
CA ILE A 22 2.43 -1.57 -17.47
C ILE A 22 3.06 -1.43 -16.09
N ALA A 23 2.31 -1.68 -15.01
CA ALA A 23 2.83 -1.59 -13.65
C ALA A 23 4.02 -2.52 -13.40
N ARG A 24 3.89 -3.79 -13.81
CA ARG A 24 4.99 -4.76 -13.71
C ARG A 24 6.18 -4.38 -14.58
N PHE A 25 5.94 -3.77 -15.74
CA PHE A 25 6.99 -3.36 -16.67
C PHE A 25 7.73 -2.12 -16.19
N CYS A 26 7.01 -1.07 -15.76
CA CYS A 26 7.56 0.15 -15.18
C CYS A 26 8.28 -0.09 -13.84
N GLY A 27 7.83 -1.06 -13.05
CA GLY A 27 8.52 -1.47 -11.82
C GLY A 27 9.78 -2.33 -12.04
N SER A 28 10.07 -2.74 -13.28
CA SER A 28 11.21 -3.60 -13.58
C SER A 28 12.46 -2.79 -13.93
N MET A 29 13.59 -3.17 -13.33
CA MET A 29 14.91 -2.60 -13.64
C MET A 29 15.32 -2.79 -15.12
N THR A 30 14.73 -3.78 -15.81
CA THR A 30 14.99 -4.04 -17.23
C THR A 30 14.55 -2.89 -18.14
N PHE A 31 13.52 -2.13 -17.76
CA PHE A 31 13.03 -1.01 -18.54
C PHE A 31 14.09 0.11 -18.67
N VAL A 32 14.74 0.44 -17.54
CA VAL A 32 15.78 1.46 -17.48
C VAL A 32 16.98 1.06 -18.33
N TRP A 33 17.43 -0.19 -18.21
CA TRP A 33 18.55 -0.70 -19.01
C TRP A 33 18.28 -0.69 -20.51
N LEU A 34 17.05 -0.97 -20.94
CA LEU A 34 16.65 -0.87 -22.35
C LEU A 34 16.81 0.57 -22.87
N HIS A 35 16.36 1.57 -22.11
CA HIS A 35 16.46 2.98 -22.52
C HIS A 35 17.92 3.43 -22.59
N VAL A 36 18.72 3.08 -21.58
CA VAL A 36 20.16 3.36 -21.59
C VAL A 36 20.83 2.73 -22.81
N ALA A 37 20.49 1.49 -23.16
CA ALA A 37 21.03 0.83 -24.34
C ALA A 37 20.60 1.50 -25.65
N VAL A 38 19.33 1.91 -25.77
CA VAL A 38 18.81 2.63 -26.94
C VAL A 38 19.51 3.98 -27.10
N PHE A 39 19.66 4.77 -26.04
CA PHE A 39 20.37 6.04 -26.09
C PHE A 39 21.86 5.87 -26.40
N ALA A 40 22.51 4.87 -25.80
CA ALA A 40 23.91 4.55 -26.09
C ALA A 40 24.09 4.13 -27.56
N MET A 41 23.16 3.33 -28.10
CA MET A 41 23.18 2.93 -29.50
C MET A 41 22.97 4.11 -30.45
N TRP A 42 22.03 5.01 -30.13
CA TRP A 42 21.79 6.23 -30.91
C TRP A 42 23.01 7.15 -30.93
N LEU A 43 23.63 7.33 -29.76
CA LEU A 43 24.84 8.13 -29.62
C LEU A 43 26.00 7.51 -30.40
N ALA A 44 26.19 6.18 -30.30
CA ALA A 44 27.20 5.48 -31.08
C ALA A 44 26.96 5.63 -32.59
N PHE A 45 25.71 5.50 -33.06
CA PHE A 45 25.36 5.66 -34.47
C PHE A 45 25.66 7.07 -35.00
N ASN A 46 25.44 8.12 -34.18
CA ASN A 46 25.72 9.51 -34.58
C ASN A 46 27.19 9.92 -34.47
N ILE A 47 28.01 9.22 -33.67
CA ILE A 47 29.44 9.53 -33.51
C ILE A 47 30.31 8.79 -34.54
N VAL A 48 29.81 7.70 -35.15
CA VAL A 48 30.58 6.90 -36.13
C VAL A 48 30.90 7.73 -37.39
N PRO A 49 32.19 8.00 -37.67
CA PRO A 49 32.58 8.76 -38.85
C PRO A 49 32.41 7.91 -40.12
N GLY A 50 31.56 8.36 -41.05
CA GLY A 50 31.32 7.69 -42.34
C GLY A 50 29.84 7.49 -42.69
N LEU A 51 28.92 7.70 -41.75
CA LEU A 51 27.48 7.78 -42.01
C LEU A 51 27.04 9.25 -42.03
N PRO A 52 25.99 9.61 -42.80
CA PRO A 52 25.42 10.95 -42.71
C PRO A 52 24.97 11.21 -41.27
N HIS A 53 25.49 12.29 -40.66
CA HIS A 53 25.13 12.72 -39.31
C HIS A 53 23.64 13.06 -39.27
N PHE A 54 22.83 12.08 -38.86
CA PHE A 54 21.37 12.20 -38.84
C PHE A 54 20.90 13.19 -37.75
N ASP A 55 21.65 13.30 -36.64
CA ASP A 55 21.40 14.25 -35.55
C ASP A 55 22.72 14.88 -35.07
N PRO A 56 23.19 15.96 -35.73
CA PRO A 56 24.40 16.67 -35.33
C PRO A 56 24.27 17.24 -33.91
N TYR A 57 25.41 17.40 -33.23
CA TYR A 57 25.47 18.10 -31.94
C TYR A 57 24.79 19.47 -32.07
N PRO A 58 23.73 19.78 -31.30
CA PRO A 58 23.41 19.34 -29.93
C PRO A 58 22.33 18.24 -29.75
N PHE A 59 22.08 17.37 -30.73
CA PHE A 59 21.09 16.27 -30.66
C PHE A 59 19.64 16.72 -30.42
N THR A 60 19.14 17.61 -31.28
CA THR A 60 17.80 18.20 -31.14
C THR A 60 16.69 17.15 -31.25
N PHE A 61 16.86 16.14 -32.13
CA PHE A 61 15.84 15.10 -32.30
C PHE A 61 15.78 14.16 -31.11
N LEU A 62 16.92 13.71 -30.60
CA LEU A 62 16.96 12.89 -29.39
C LEU A 62 16.32 13.62 -28.21
N THR A 63 16.62 14.90 -28.03
CA THR A 63 16.04 15.72 -26.95
C THR A 63 14.51 15.82 -27.06
N LEU A 64 14.00 15.98 -28.28
CA LEU A 64 12.55 16.04 -28.53
C LEU A 64 11.87 14.70 -28.20
N VAL A 65 12.45 13.59 -28.67
CA VAL A 65 11.92 12.24 -28.39
C VAL A 65 11.96 11.93 -26.89
N VAL A 66 13.08 12.22 -26.21
CA VAL A 66 13.24 11.99 -24.77
C VAL A 66 12.24 12.80 -23.95
N SER A 67 12.02 14.07 -24.30
CA SER A 67 11.05 14.91 -23.57
C SER A 67 9.61 14.40 -23.73
N LEU A 68 9.24 13.95 -24.93
CA LEU A 68 7.94 13.32 -25.16
C LEU A 68 7.81 11.99 -24.40
N GLU A 69 8.84 11.15 -24.46
CA GLU A 69 8.91 9.85 -23.76
C GLU A 69 8.78 10.02 -22.25
N ALA A 70 9.41 11.04 -21.67
CA ALA A 70 9.31 11.35 -20.24
C ALA A 70 7.87 11.65 -19.80
N ILE A 71 7.08 12.33 -20.64
CA ILE A 71 5.65 12.61 -20.35
C ILE A 71 4.84 11.31 -20.33
N PHE A 72 5.06 10.43 -21.33
CA PHE A 72 4.42 9.12 -21.36
C PHE A 72 4.82 8.28 -20.15
N LEU A 73 6.10 8.31 -19.78
CA LEU A 73 6.61 7.58 -18.63
C LEU A 73 5.98 8.04 -17.32
N SER A 74 5.94 9.34 -17.07
CA SER A 74 5.28 9.91 -15.90
C SER A 74 3.80 9.50 -15.84
N THR A 75 3.10 9.53 -16.98
CA THR A 75 1.71 9.12 -17.08
C THR A 75 1.52 7.63 -16.78
N PHE A 76 2.36 6.76 -17.34
CA PHE A 76 2.33 5.32 -17.07
C PHE A 76 2.65 4.98 -15.62
N ILE A 77 3.64 5.67 -15.03
CA ILE A 77 3.97 5.57 -13.61
C ILE A 77 2.76 5.98 -12.76
N LEU A 78 2.10 7.10 -13.08
CA LEU A 78 0.92 7.57 -12.33
C LEU A 78 -0.23 6.56 -12.41
N ILE A 79 -0.48 5.99 -13.58
CA ILE A 79 -1.51 4.95 -13.77
C ILE A 79 -1.16 3.69 -12.97
N SER A 80 0.10 3.25 -13.01
CA SER A 80 0.60 2.13 -12.23
C SER A 80 0.41 2.37 -10.73
N GLN A 81 0.83 3.52 -10.23
CA GLN A 81 0.72 3.90 -8.83
C GLN A 81 -0.74 3.96 -8.38
N ASN A 82 -1.63 4.55 -9.18
CA ASN A 82 -3.06 4.60 -8.89
C ASN A 82 -3.67 3.19 -8.84
N TYR A 83 -3.26 2.29 -9.74
CA TYR A 83 -3.71 0.89 -9.73
C TYR A 83 -3.24 0.15 -8.47
N ASP A 84 -1.96 0.24 -8.12
CA ASP A 84 -1.40 -0.43 -6.94
C ASP A 84 -2.00 0.14 -5.65
N MET A 85 -2.22 1.45 -5.58
CA MET A 85 -2.90 2.10 -4.45
C MET A 85 -4.33 1.58 -4.25
N ARG A 86 -5.10 1.42 -5.34
CA ARG A 86 -6.46 0.84 -5.27
C ARG A 86 -6.45 -0.62 -4.80
N ILE A 87 -5.45 -1.40 -5.18
CA ILE A 87 -5.30 -2.78 -4.71
C ILE A 87 -4.91 -2.78 -3.23
N SER A 88 -3.95 -1.95 -2.85
CA SER A 88 -3.48 -1.82 -1.46
C SER A 88 -4.62 -1.42 -0.52
N GLU A 89 -5.45 -0.46 -0.92
CA GLU A 89 -6.60 -0.01 -0.15
C GLU A 89 -7.61 -1.15 0.06
N ARG A 90 -7.92 -1.91 -0.99
CA ARG A 90 -8.80 -3.08 -0.85
C ARG A 90 -8.23 -4.14 0.09
N ARG A 91 -6.92 -4.41 0.01
CA ARG A 91 -6.26 -5.36 0.91
C ARG A 91 -6.35 -4.88 2.36
N ASN A 92 -6.04 -3.61 2.61
CA ASN A 92 -6.13 -3.01 3.94
C ASN A 92 -7.55 -3.12 4.54
N GLN A 93 -8.58 -2.85 3.73
CA GLN A 93 -9.97 -3.01 4.18
C GLN A 93 -10.36 -4.45 4.50
N LEU A 94 -9.85 -5.43 3.75
CA LEU A 94 -10.06 -6.85 4.04
C LEU A 94 -9.32 -7.25 5.32
N ASP A 95 -8.06 -6.84 5.46
CA ASP A 95 -7.22 -7.15 6.62
C ASP A 95 -7.82 -6.56 7.91
N LEU A 96 -8.36 -5.34 7.85
CA LEU A 96 -9.08 -4.74 8.97
C LEU A 96 -10.32 -5.56 9.36
N GLN A 97 -11.13 -5.98 8.39
CA GLN A 97 -12.32 -6.80 8.66
C GLN A 97 -11.95 -8.15 9.27
N ILE A 98 -10.91 -8.81 8.77
CA ILE A 98 -10.43 -10.08 9.30
C ILE A 98 -9.92 -9.92 10.74
N ASN A 99 -9.21 -8.83 11.05
CA ASN A 99 -8.75 -8.53 12.40
C ASN A 99 -9.93 -8.32 13.35
N LEU A 100 -10.90 -7.49 12.99
CA LEU A 100 -12.09 -7.24 13.82
C LEU A 100 -12.89 -8.53 14.06
N LEU A 101 -13.04 -9.37 13.03
CA LEU A 101 -13.71 -10.66 13.19
C LEU A 101 -12.93 -11.59 14.13
N SER A 102 -11.61 -11.68 13.97
CA SER A 102 -10.75 -12.50 14.84
C SER A 102 -10.81 -12.04 16.28
N GLU A 103 -10.84 -10.72 16.50
CA GLU A 103 -11.01 -10.13 17.82
C GLU A 103 -12.38 -10.51 18.43
N GLN A 104 -13.47 -10.38 17.67
CA GLN A 104 -14.80 -10.79 18.13
C GLN A 104 -14.89 -12.29 18.45
N GLU A 105 -14.29 -13.15 17.61
CA GLU A 105 -14.23 -14.58 17.84
C GLU A 105 -13.42 -14.91 19.11
N SER A 106 -12.30 -14.23 19.32
CA SER A 106 -11.50 -14.34 20.55
C SER A 106 -12.31 -13.96 21.79
N THR A 107 -12.99 -12.82 21.77
CA THR A 107 -13.88 -12.39 22.87
C THR A 107 -14.98 -13.40 23.12
N LYS A 108 -15.60 -13.94 22.07
CA LYS A 108 -16.62 -14.98 22.21
C LYS A 108 -16.08 -16.27 22.79
N MET A 109 -14.88 -16.69 22.39
CA MET A 109 -14.20 -17.84 22.97
C MET A 109 -13.91 -17.62 24.46
N LEU A 110 -13.39 -16.45 24.85
CA LEU A 110 -13.15 -16.10 26.25
C LEU A 110 -14.46 -16.13 27.07
N GLN A 111 -15.54 -15.53 26.57
CA GLN A 111 -16.86 -15.55 27.22
C GLN A 111 -17.42 -16.97 27.39
N MET A 112 -17.23 -17.83 26.38
CA MET A 112 -17.66 -19.22 26.45
C MET A 112 -16.81 -20.02 27.44
N LEU A 113 -15.49 -19.83 27.44
CA LEU A 113 -14.57 -20.46 28.39
C LEU A 113 -14.88 -20.05 29.83
N ASP A 114 -15.10 -18.77 30.08
CA ASP A 114 -15.50 -18.23 31.37
C ASP A 114 -16.86 -18.79 31.84
N SER A 115 -17.82 -18.91 30.92
CA SER A 115 -19.11 -19.56 31.20
C SER A 115 -18.97 -21.05 31.56
N ILE A 116 -18.05 -21.77 30.91
CA ILE A 116 -17.74 -23.17 31.22
C ILE A 116 -16.99 -23.28 32.56
N ALA A 117 -16.00 -22.42 32.81
CA ALA A 117 -15.22 -22.38 34.04
C ALA A 117 -16.12 -22.21 35.26
N ARG A 118 -17.04 -21.23 35.22
CA ARG A 118 -18.07 -21.03 36.25
C ARG A 118 -18.92 -22.28 36.49
N LYS A 119 -19.31 -22.98 35.42
CA LYS A 119 -20.18 -24.17 35.51
C LYS A 119 -19.45 -25.40 36.06
N VAL A 120 -18.13 -25.49 35.84
CA VAL A 120 -17.27 -26.57 36.33
C VAL A 120 -16.78 -26.30 37.78
N GLY A 121 -17.06 -25.11 38.33
CA GLY A 121 -16.61 -24.72 39.67
C GLY A 121 -15.11 -24.41 39.74
N ALA A 122 -14.48 -24.20 38.58
CA ALA A 122 -13.14 -23.65 38.50
C ALA A 122 -13.28 -22.13 38.69
N ASP A 123 -12.89 -21.62 39.85
CA ASP A 123 -12.88 -20.19 40.13
C ASP A 123 -11.72 -19.52 39.38
N VAL A 124 -11.93 -19.33 38.07
CA VAL A 124 -11.00 -18.63 37.16
C VAL A 124 -11.20 -17.11 37.25
N ALA A 125 -12.23 -16.66 37.98
CA ALA A 125 -12.60 -15.24 38.10
C ALA A 125 -11.59 -14.42 38.92
N GLU A 126 -10.72 -15.07 39.70
CA GLU A 126 -9.67 -14.41 40.48
C GLU A 126 -8.31 -14.33 39.78
N ASP A 127 -8.11 -14.94 38.61
CA ASP A 127 -6.82 -14.87 37.91
C ASP A 127 -6.65 -13.49 37.21
N PRO A 128 -5.68 -12.66 37.62
CA PRO A 128 -5.46 -11.33 37.04
C PRO A 128 -5.22 -11.34 35.53
N GLN A 129 -4.71 -12.46 34.99
CA GLN A 129 -4.37 -12.59 33.58
C GLN A 129 -5.61 -12.78 32.69
N VAL A 130 -6.68 -13.39 33.21
CA VAL A 130 -7.93 -13.62 32.48
C VAL A 130 -8.74 -12.32 32.37
N ARG A 131 -8.78 -11.52 33.44
CA ARG A 131 -9.43 -10.20 33.43
C ARG A 131 -8.73 -9.23 32.48
N ALA A 132 -7.39 -9.25 32.43
CA ALA A 132 -6.62 -8.41 31.52
C ALA A 132 -6.86 -8.74 30.03
N LEU A 133 -7.08 -10.02 29.70
CA LEU A 133 -7.42 -10.45 28.34
C LEU A 133 -8.86 -10.07 27.96
N GLU A 134 -9.81 -10.13 28.90
CA GLU A 134 -11.21 -9.76 28.66
C GLU A 134 -11.38 -8.25 28.45
N GLU A 135 -10.61 -7.42 29.19
CA GLU A 135 -10.63 -5.95 29.07
C GLU A 135 -9.97 -5.46 27.77
N ALA A 136 -8.90 -6.12 27.31
CA ALA A 136 -8.16 -5.76 26.09
C ALA A 136 -8.89 -6.10 24.78
N THR A 137 -9.96 -6.91 24.83
CA THR A 137 -10.65 -7.44 23.63
C THR A 137 -12.07 -6.85 23.45
N ARG A 138 -12.39 -5.76 24.16
CA ARG A 138 -13.68 -5.06 24.03
C ARG A 138 -13.58 -3.96 22.96
N PRO A 139 -14.33 -4.03 21.85
CA PRO A 139 -14.29 -3.05 20.77
C PRO A 139 -14.60 -1.62 21.24
N GLU A 140 -15.45 -1.46 22.27
CA GLU A 140 -15.80 -0.14 22.82
C GLU A 140 -14.60 0.54 23.50
N ALA A 141 -13.73 -0.23 24.17
CA ALA A 141 -12.56 0.30 24.86
C ALA A 141 -11.45 0.69 23.87
N LEU A 142 -11.35 -0.01 22.73
CA LEU A 142 -10.46 0.36 21.63
C LEU A 142 -10.86 1.70 21.00
N VAL A 143 -12.16 1.94 20.79
CA VAL A 143 -12.65 3.22 20.27
C VAL A 143 -12.32 4.36 21.24
N GLU A 144 -12.52 4.16 22.55
CA GLU A 144 -12.20 5.15 23.58
C GLU A 144 -10.68 5.41 23.69
N GLN A 145 -9.84 4.36 23.64
CA GLN A 145 -8.38 4.51 23.61
C GLN A 145 -7.87 5.24 22.37
N ILE A 146 -8.44 4.95 21.20
CA ILE A 146 -8.11 5.68 19.97
C ILE A 146 -8.46 7.17 20.17
N GLU A 147 -9.68 7.48 20.62
CA GLU A 147 -10.12 8.87 20.83
C GLU A 147 -9.28 9.62 21.88
N GLU A 148 -8.85 8.95 22.95
CA GLU A 148 -7.95 9.51 23.96
C GLU A 148 -6.51 9.74 23.44
N ALA A 149 -5.99 8.82 22.63
CA ALA A 149 -4.67 8.96 22.00
C ALA A 149 -4.65 10.17 21.06
N TRP A 150 -5.64 10.32 20.18
CA TRP A 150 -5.78 11.49 19.31
C TRP A 150 -5.94 12.80 20.11
N ARG A 151 -6.68 12.78 21.23
CA ARG A 151 -6.85 13.94 22.12
C ARG A 151 -5.55 14.34 22.82
N ASN A 152 -4.73 13.37 23.21
CA ASN A 152 -3.44 13.63 23.87
C ASN A 152 -2.38 14.12 22.87
N GLU A 153 -2.36 13.61 21.64
CA GLU A 153 -1.50 14.14 20.57
C GLU A 153 -1.85 15.59 20.23
N GLY A 154 -3.14 15.94 20.15
CA GLY A 154 -3.59 17.32 19.95
C GLY A 154 -3.17 18.28 21.09
N LYS A 155 -3.20 17.80 22.35
CA LYS A 155 -2.75 18.57 23.51
C LYS A 155 -1.22 18.74 23.56
N ALA A 156 -0.46 17.73 23.12
CA ALA A 156 1.00 17.81 23.03
C ALA A 156 1.44 18.81 21.95
N SER A 157 0.77 18.83 20.79
CA SER A 157 1.05 19.79 19.71
C SER A 157 0.71 21.24 20.09
N GLY A 158 -0.29 21.47 20.95
CA GLY A 158 -0.67 22.81 21.41
C GLY A 158 0.28 23.41 22.46
N LYS A 159 0.97 22.58 23.25
CA LYS A 159 1.83 23.05 24.37
C LYS A 159 3.22 23.50 23.92
N THR A 160 3.64 23.13 22.71
CA THR A 160 4.95 23.50 22.14
C THR A 160 4.95 24.88 21.49
N GLY A 161 3.78 25.44 21.16
CA GLY A 161 3.66 26.79 20.57
C GLY A 161 3.68 27.94 21.58
N ASP A 162 3.42 27.67 22.87
CA ASP A 162 3.27 28.70 23.91
C ASP A 162 4.59 29.01 24.66
N LYS A 163 5.61 28.14 24.57
CA LYS A 163 6.89 28.32 25.28
C LYS A 163 7.96 29.13 24.53
N SER A 164 7.64 29.72 23.37
CA SER A 164 8.58 30.55 22.61
C SER A 164 8.39 32.07 22.80
N SER A 165 7.45 32.50 23.65
CA SER A 165 7.19 33.91 23.96
C SER A 165 7.37 34.22 25.45
N VAL A 166 8.58 34.00 25.98
CA VAL A 166 9.08 34.69 27.18
C VAL A 166 10.55 35.03 26.97
#